data_AF-A0A2N1ME14-F1
#
_entry.id   AF-A0A2N1ME14-F1
#
_cell.length_a   1.000
_cell.length_b   1.000
_cell.length_c   1.000
_cell.angle_alpha   90.00
_cell.angle_beta   90.00
_cell.angle_gamma   90.00
#
_symmetry.space_group_name_H-M   'P 1'
#
loop_
_entity.id
_entity.type
_entity.pdbx_description
1 polymer ?
#
loop_
_entity_poly.entity_id
_entity_poly.type
_entity_poly.pdbx_seq_one_letter_code
_entity_poly.pdbx_strand_id
1 'polypeptide(L)'
;KTRYGVELFNCLDEEWKTSRGKKPHMLYMLLDFSSGYALDEYEIQGDMKIASEIIFGLRLAYYFFVNEKYVWSFAMFSTKANEYKHIFKLDNVLAHIYSHEHKRLQPGQHLFIFLQIDEFQFILKDRKERAELFKQLMYVLGYHMTGKIPNIFIQTLLSGTAPQDAIRAMEPSTYSCEPLDLPLLSLESRLDIMREFATNHDVSDCVWVPKIWIHQLLLDTGGLPRALEYLFTELFGQKFTNIKEFFENLEKRIPIPSTIYANVTNDINKAYKIKAYARNHKILIYELIYRNIMVIESDMSDELQDGNSTEKLEHLERDRHLILRKLEGKIKF
;
A
#
# COMPACT_ATOMS: atom_id res chain seq x y z
N LYS A 1 3.70 -0.07 -2.56
CA LYS A 1 2.98 -0.39 -1.30
C LYS A 1 2.56 -1.85 -1.26
N THR A 2 1.69 -2.30 -2.16
CA THR A 2 1.31 -3.72 -2.31
C THR A 2 2.52 -4.65 -2.44
N ARG A 3 3.47 -4.29 -3.31
CA ARG A 3 4.72 -5.06 -3.52
C ARG A 3 5.63 -5.15 -2.29
N TYR A 4 5.65 -4.13 -1.44
CA TYR A 4 6.49 -4.12 -0.22
C TYR A 4 6.05 -5.20 0.76
N GLY A 5 4.73 -5.41 0.95
CA GLY A 5 4.26 -6.43 1.87
C GLY A 5 4.55 -7.86 1.41
N VAL A 6 4.49 -8.11 0.09
CA VAL A 6 4.90 -9.39 -0.51
C VAL A 6 6.41 -9.61 -0.34
N GLU A 7 7.24 -8.60 -0.63
CA GLU A 7 8.69 -8.70 -0.49
C GLU A 7 9.11 -8.88 0.97
N LEU A 8 8.48 -8.16 1.90
CA LEU A 8 8.69 -8.35 3.34
C LEU A 8 8.30 -9.77 3.76
N PHE A 9 7.17 -10.28 3.29
CA PHE A 9 6.76 -11.66 3.55
C PHE A 9 7.78 -12.68 3.01
N ASN A 10 8.23 -12.52 1.77
CA ASN A 10 9.20 -13.43 1.14
C ASN A 10 10.53 -13.41 1.92
N CYS A 11 11.03 -12.22 2.26
CA CYS A 11 12.23 -12.06 3.10
C CYS A 11 12.05 -12.75 4.46
N LEU A 12 10.91 -12.53 5.14
CA LEU A 12 10.60 -13.18 6.41
C LEU A 12 10.53 -14.70 6.28
N ASP A 13 9.97 -15.22 5.19
CA ASP A 13 9.85 -16.65 4.95
C ASP A 13 11.21 -17.29 4.63
N GLU A 14 12.01 -16.67 3.75
CA GLU A 14 13.33 -17.17 3.35
C GLU A 14 14.36 -17.07 4.47
N GLU A 15 14.38 -15.97 5.19
CA GLU A 15 15.39 -15.69 6.23
C GLU A 15 15.00 -16.22 7.62
N TRP A 16 13.86 -16.89 7.76
CA TRP A 16 13.39 -17.39 9.06
C TRP A 16 14.37 -18.39 9.68
N LYS A 17 15.18 -17.90 10.63
CA LYS A 17 16.14 -18.70 11.40
C LYS A 17 15.70 -18.80 12.85
N THR A 18 15.33 -19.99 13.29
CA THR A 18 15.03 -20.25 14.71
C THR A 18 16.24 -20.84 15.43
N SER A 19 16.60 -20.26 16.57
CA SER A 19 17.53 -20.90 17.51
C SER A 19 16.86 -22.04 18.30
N ARG A 20 15.53 -22.04 18.39
CA ARG A 20 14.69 -23.08 19.01
C ARG A 20 13.34 -23.20 18.28
N GLY A 21 12.86 -24.42 18.08
CA GLY A 21 11.54 -24.70 17.49
C GLY A 21 11.54 -24.81 15.97
N LYS A 22 10.38 -25.23 15.41
CA LYS A 22 10.17 -25.38 13.96
C LYS A 22 9.66 -24.07 13.36
N LYS A 23 10.08 -23.76 12.13
CA LYS A 23 9.50 -22.67 11.34
C LYS A 23 7.98 -22.85 11.24
N PRO A 24 7.17 -21.81 11.53
CA PRO A 24 5.73 -21.88 11.33
C PRO A 24 5.42 -22.05 9.83
N HIS A 25 4.24 -22.56 9.52
CA HIS A 25 3.76 -22.49 8.14
C HIS A 25 3.28 -21.08 7.86
N MET A 26 3.91 -20.43 6.89
CA MET A 26 3.71 -19.03 6.57
C MET A 26 2.70 -18.92 5.42
N LEU A 27 1.64 -18.14 5.61
CA LEU A 27 0.68 -17.78 4.56
C LEU A 27 0.64 -16.28 4.39
N TYR A 28 0.76 -15.81 3.15
CA TYR A 28 0.50 -14.43 2.80
C TYR A 28 -0.94 -14.28 2.30
N MET A 29 -1.66 -13.26 2.80
CA MET A 29 -3.00 -12.93 2.34
C MET A 29 -3.13 -11.42 2.13
N LEU A 30 -3.66 -11.03 0.97
CA LEU A 30 -3.84 -9.63 0.57
C LEU A 30 -5.33 -9.30 0.42
N LEU A 31 -5.80 -8.31 1.17
CA LEU A 31 -7.14 -7.76 1.08
C LEU A 31 -7.07 -6.33 0.53
N ASP A 32 -7.43 -6.13 -0.73
CA ASP A 32 -7.51 -4.80 -1.37
C ASP A 32 -8.91 -4.20 -1.24
N PHE A 33 -9.04 -3.17 -0.39
CA PHE A 33 -10.30 -2.47 -0.11
C PHE A 33 -10.65 -1.38 -1.14
N SER A 34 -9.75 -1.04 -2.06
CA SER A 34 -10.07 -0.12 -3.17
C SER A 34 -10.90 -0.79 -4.27
N SER A 35 -10.79 -2.12 -4.36
CA SER A 35 -11.45 -2.93 -5.39
C SER A 35 -12.22 -4.09 -4.77
N GLY A 36 -12.11 -5.31 -5.29
CA GLY A 36 -13.00 -6.46 -5.09
C GLY A 36 -13.45 -6.78 -3.65
N TYR A 37 -12.77 -6.28 -2.60
CA TYR A 37 -13.15 -6.47 -1.19
C TYR A 37 -13.78 -5.24 -0.51
N ALA A 38 -14.21 -4.23 -1.28
CA ALA A 38 -14.85 -3.02 -0.75
C ALA A 38 -15.94 -3.33 0.28
N LEU A 39 -16.07 -2.46 1.28
CA LEU A 39 -17.12 -2.59 2.29
C LEU A 39 -18.49 -2.23 1.69
N ASP A 40 -19.47 -3.09 1.94
CA ASP A 40 -20.87 -2.81 1.63
C ASP A 40 -21.56 -2.12 2.82
N GLU A 41 -22.48 -1.19 2.57
CA GLU A 41 -23.25 -0.49 3.60
C GLU A 41 -24.07 -1.46 4.47
N TYR A 42 -24.50 -2.59 3.90
CA TYR A 42 -25.23 -3.63 4.63
C TYR A 42 -24.36 -4.42 5.62
N GLU A 43 -23.02 -4.44 5.46
CA GLU A 43 -22.09 -5.11 6.38
C GLU A 43 -21.98 -4.39 7.73
N ILE A 44 -22.45 -3.13 7.81
CA ILE A 44 -22.28 -2.24 8.97
C ILE A 44 -23.49 -2.29 9.90
N GLN A 45 -24.54 -3.06 9.55
CA GLN A 45 -25.77 -3.14 10.33
C GLN A 45 -25.69 -4.19 11.45
N GLY A 46 -25.93 -3.79 12.69
CA GLY A 46 -26.02 -4.66 13.86
C GLY A 46 -24.88 -4.49 14.87
N ASP A 47 -24.58 -5.54 15.64
CA ASP A 47 -23.45 -5.55 16.58
C ASP A 47 -22.12 -5.42 15.83
N MET A 48 -21.41 -4.30 16.04
CA MET A 48 -20.17 -3.98 15.33
C MET A 48 -19.06 -5.02 15.52
N LYS A 49 -19.01 -5.71 16.67
CA LYS A 49 -18.01 -6.75 16.90
C LYS A 49 -18.31 -7.98 16.05
N ILE A 50 -19.57 -8.42 16.05
CA ILE A 50 -20.00 -9.56 15.23
C ILE A 50 -19.84 -9.23 13.74
N ALA A 51 -20.22 -8.01 13.34
CA ALA A 51 -20.02 -7.51 11.99
C ALA A 51 -18.53 -7.55 11.60
N SER A 52 -17.63 -7.07 12.46
CA SER A 52 -16.18 -7.05 12.20
C SER A 52 -15.59 -8.46 12.03
N GLU A 53 -16.00 -9.43 12.86
CA GLU A 53 -15.58 -10.84 12.71
C GLU A 53 -16.05 -11.42 11.37
N ILE A 54 -17.28 -11.11 10.94
CA ILE A 54 -17.85 -11.58 9.67
C ILE A 54 -17.19 -10.89 8.48
N ILE A 55 -16.93 -9.58 8.55
CA ILE A 55 -16.28 -8.79 7.49
C ILE A 55 -14.92 -9.40 7.11
N PHE A 56 -14.07 -9.69 8.10
CA PHE A 56 -12.79 -10.34 7.82
C PHE A 56 -12.95 -11.80 7.46
N GLY A 57 -13.79 -12.55 8.18
CA GLY A 57 -13.95 -13.98 7.90
C GLY A 57 -14.49 -14.25 6.49
N LEU A 58 -15.42 -13.45 5.96
CA LEU A 58 -15.87 -13.55 4.56
C LEU A 58 -14.71 -13.29 3.59
N ARG A 59 -13.92 -12.24 3.82
CA ARG A 59 -12.82 -11.84 2.94
C ARG A 59 -11.70 -12.87 2.93
N LEU A 60 -11.32 -13.39 4.10
CA LEU A 60 -10.33 -14.47 4.21
C LEU A 60 -10.84 -15.79 3.63
N ALA A 61 -12.11 -16.14 3.87
CA ALA A 61 -12.69 -17.35 3.30
C ALA A 61 -12.72 -17.29 1.78
N TYR A 62 -13.14 -16.15 1.21
CA TYR A 62 -13.07 -15.95 -0.23
C TYR A 62 -11.62 -16.02 -0.74
N TYR A 63 -10.70 -15.25 -0.14
CA TYR A 63 -9.30 -15.20 -0.56
C TYR A 63 -8.67 -16.59 -0.59
N PHE A 64 -8.88 -17.38 0.47
CA PHE A 64 -8.22 -18.67 0.62
C PHE A 64 -8.94 -19.83 -0.12
N PHE A 65 -10.27 -19.91 -0.05
CA PHE A 65 -11.02 -21.04 -0.59
C PHE A 65 -11.54 -20.82 -2.01
N VAL A 66 -11.72 -19.58 -2.45
CA VAL A 66 -12.46 -19.25 -3.68
C VAL A 66 -11.58 -18.54 -4.72
N ASN A 67 -10.85 -17.51 -4.31
CA ASN A 67 -10.06 -16.67 -5.19
C ASN A 67 -9.08 -17.52 -6.01
N GLU A 68 -8.99 -17.22 -7.31
CA GLU A 68 -8.19 -17.93 -8.32
C GLU A 68 -8.55 -19.42 -8.55
N LYS A 69 -9.43 -20.01 -7.74
CA LYS A 69 -9.92 -21.39 -7.88
C LYS A 69 -11.25 -21.46 -8.62
N TYR A 70 -12.04 -20.40 -8.54
CA TYR A 70 -13.36 -20.29 -9.17
C TYR A 70 -13.50 -18.93 -9.86
N VAL A 71 -14.32 -18.88 -10.92
CA VAL A 71 -14.65 -17.64 -11.65
C VAL A 71 -15.74 -16.86 -10.91
N TRP A 72 -15.53 -16.60 -9.63
CA TRP A 72 -16.48 -15.91 -8.76
C TRP A 72 -15.83 -14.64 -8.24
N SER A 73 -16.55 -13.51 -8.31
CA SER A 73 -16.13 -12.30 -7.60
C SER A 73 -16.47 -12.39 -6.12
N PHE A 74 -15.79 -11.59 -5.29
CA PHE A 74 -16.13 -11.49 -3.87
C PHE A 74 -17.59 -11.06 -3.67
N ALA A 75 -18.11 -10.12 -4.46
CA ALA A 75 -19.51 -9.69 -4.37
C ALA A 75 -20.50 -10.84 -4.64
N MET A 76 -20.22 -11.68 -5.64
CA MET A 76 -21.03 -12.89 -5.88
C MET A 76 -20.94 -13.86 -4.72
N PHE A 77 -19.74 -14.08 -4.19
CA PHE A 77 -19.52 -14.95 -3.04
C PHE A 77 -20.24 -14.44 -1.79
N SER A 78 -20.09 -13.16 -1.43
CA SER A 78 -20.69 -12.55 -0.25
C SER A 78 -22.21 -12.60 -0.30
N THR A 79 -22.80 -12.35 -1.48
CA THR A 79 -24.25 -12.44 -1.70
C THR A 79 -24.77 -13.85 -1.39
N LYS A 80 -24.10 -14.88 -1.91
CA LYS A 80 -24.47 -16.29 -1.66
C LYS A 80 -24.18 -16.72 -0.22
N ALA A 81 -23.12 -16.20 0.37
CA ALA A 81 -22.72 -16.49 1.75
C ALA A 81 -23.64 -15.83 2.79
N ASN A 82 -24.42 -14.81 2.41
CA ASN A 82 -25.21 -14.00 3.33
C ASN A 82 -26.21 -14.82 4.17
N GLU A 83 -26.86 -15.82 3.57
CA GLU A 83 -27.78 -16.74 4.28
C GLU A 83 -27.07 -17.52 5.40
N TYR A 84 -25.77 -17.73 5.25
CA TYR A 84 -24.93 -18.46 6.19
C TYR A 84 -23.91 -17.56 6.89
N LYS A 85 -24.07 -16.22 6.89
CA LYS A 85 -23.05 -15.26 7.35
C LYS A 85 -22.44 -15.57 8.72
N HIS A 86 -23.23 -16.19 9.62
CA HIS A 86 -22.81 -16.59 10.95
C HIS A 86 -21.69 -17.64 10.98
N ILE A 87 -21.53 -18.46 9.93
CA ILE A 87 -20.42 -19.43 9.84
C ILE A 87 -19.09 -18.73 9.54
N PHE A 88 -19.14 -17.56 8.90
CA PHE A 88 -17.99 -16.78 8.47
C PHE A 88 -17.43 -15.88 9.57
N LYS A 89 -17.68 -16.17 10.85
CA LYS A 89 -16.92 -15.55 11.93
C LYS A 89 -15.44 -15.86 11.75
N LEU A 90 -14.59 -14.85 11.96
CA LEU A 90 -13.14 -14.95 11.77
C LEU A 90 -12.53 -16.19 12.43
N ASP A 91 -12.89 -16.48 13.69
CA ASP A 91 -12.39 -17.66 14.41
C ASP A 91 -12.67 -18.98 13.67
N ASN A 92 -13.90 -19.14 13.17
CA ASN A 92 -14.32 -20.34 12.46
C ASN A 92 -13.54 -20.50 11.16
N VAL A 93 -13.36 -19.40 10.43
CA VAL A 93 -12.63 -19.38 9.15
C VAL A 93 -11.16 -19.71 9.37
N LEU A 94 -10.52 -19.12 10.38
CA LEU A 94 -9.12 -19.41 10.72
C LEU A 94 -8.92 -20.86 11.14
N ALA A 95 -9.81 -21.40 11.98
CA ALA A 95 -9.77 -22.81 12.35
C ALA A 95 -9.91 -23.74 11.12
N HIS A 96 -10.75 -23.36 10.16
CA HIS A 96 -10.90 -24.10 8.91
C HIS A 96 -9.65 -24.00 8.03
N ILE A 97 -9.07 -22.81 7.86
CA ILE A 97 -7.79 -22.62 7.13
C ILE A 97 -6.70 -23.49 7.78
N TYR A 98 -6.58 -23.45 9.10
CA TYR A 98 -5.63 -24.26 9.85
C TYR A 98 -5.84 -25.76 9.64
N SER A 99 -7.08 -26.25 9.74
CA SER A 99 -7.40 -27.67 9.50
C SER A 99 -7.15 -28.10 8.05
N HIS A 100 -7.38 -27.20 7.09
CA HIS A 100 -7.12 -27.44 5.67
C HIS A 100 -5.61 -27.56 5.41
N GLU A 101 -4.83 -26.59 5.90
CA GLU A 101 -3.37 -26.64 5.81
C GLU A 101 -2.79 -27.75 6.67
N HIS A 102 -3.46 -28.21 7.73
CA HIS A 102 -2.98 -29.30 8.58
C HIS A 102 -2.69 -30.60 7.83
N LYS A 103 -3.34 -30.83 6.68
CA LYS A 103 -3.00 -31.94 5.77
C LYS A 103 -1.58 -31.83 5.19
N ARG A 104 -1.00 -30.63 5.21
CA ARG A 104 0.36 -30.26 4.79
C ARG A 104 1.26 -29.89 5.98
N LEU A 105 0.71 -29.57 7.16
CA LEU A 105 1.47 -29.26 8.38
C LEU A 105 1.94 -30.52 9.09
N GLN A 106 3.08 -30.43 9.78
CA GLN A 106 3.44 -31.42 10.78
C GLN A 106 2.64 -31.24 12.08
N PRO A 107 2.41 -32.31 12.87
CA PRO A 107 1.77 -32.19 14.17
C PRO A 107 2.46 -31.15 15.06
N GLY A 108 1.67 -30.23 15.64
CA GLY A 108 2.16 -29.16 16.51
C GLY A 108 2.82 -27.97 15.80
N GLN A 109 2.74 -27.87 14.47
CA GLN A 109 3.23 -26.70 13.74
C GLN A 109 2.24 -25.54 13.85
N HIS A 110 2.78 -24.35 14.12
CA HIS A 110 2.02 -23.10 14.14
C HIS A 110 1.75 -22.63 12.71
N LEU A 111 0.58 -22.04 12.49
CA LEU A 111 0.21 -21.29 11.30
C LEU A 111 0.44 -19.81 11.57
N PHE A 112 1.22 -19.16 10.71
CA PHE A 112 1.44 -17.73 10.71
C PHE A 112 0.83 -17.14 9.44
N ILE A 113 -0.13 -16.23 9.59
CA ILE A 113 -0.77 -15.52 8.50
C ILE A 113 -0.25 -14.09 8.49
N PHE A 114 0.48 -13.72 7.44
CA PHE A 114 0.83 -12.34 7.14
C PHE A 114 -0.32 -11.72 6.35
N LEU A 115 -1.17 -10.94 7.04
CA LEU A 115 -2.35 -10.32 6.48
C LEU A 115 -2.07 -8.87 6.08
N GLN A 116 -1.99 -8.61 4.78
CA GLN A 116 -1.93 -7.26 4.26
C GLN A 116 -3.34 -6.71 3.96
N ILE A 117 -3.67 -5.57 4.55
CA ILE A 117 -4.87 -4.80 4.25
C ILE A 117 -4.43 -3.60 3.42
N ASP A 118 -4.70 -3.66 2.12
CA ASP A 118 -4.34 -2.62 1.18
C ASP A 118 -5.48 -1.61 1.00
N GLU A 119 -5.08 -0.37 0.73
CA GLU A 119 -5.95 0.78 0.57
C GLU A 119 -6.92 0.95 1.77
N PHE A 120 -6.40 0.78 3.00
CA PHE A 120 -7.21 0.79 4.23
C PHE A 120 -8.02 2.09 4.42
N GLN A 121 -7.62 3.21 3.82
CA GLN A 121 -8.34 4.48 3.95
C GLN A 121 -9.78 4.40 3.39
N PHE A 122 -10.09 3.42 2.52
CA PHE A 122 -11.47 3.18 2.10
C PHE A 122 -12.35 2.62 3.22
N ILE A 123 -11.76 1.98 4.25
CA ILE A 123 -12.47 1.57 5.47
C ILE A 123 -12.85 2.80 6.29
N LEU A 124 -12.04 3.86 6.26
CA LEU A 124 -12.21 5.08 7.05
C LEU A 124 -13.05 6.16 6.35
N LYS A 125 -13.52 5.90 5.13
CA LYS A 125 -14.30 6.85 4.34
C LYS A 125 -15.64 7.14 5.05
N ASP A 126 -15.82 8.38 5.50
CA ASP A 126 -16.94 8.94 6.30
C ASP A 126 -16.79 8.83 7.83
N ARG A 127 -16.38 9.94 8.45
CA ARG A 127 -15.44 9.96 9.59
C ARG A 127 -15.86 9.37 10.94
N LYS A 128 -17.16 9.26 11.29
CA LYS A 128 -17.52 8.84 12.66
C LYS A 128 -17.79 7.34 12.79
N GLU A 129 -18.77 6.82 12.07
CA GLU A 129 -19.14 5.40 12.18
C GLU A 129 -18.05 4.47 11.62
N ARG A 130 -17.31 4.94 10.63
CA ARG A 130 -16.25 4.17 9.97
C ARG A 130 -14.93 4.16 10.74
N ALA A 131 -14.66 5.20 11.53
CA ALA A 131 -13.54 5.18 12.48
C ALA A 131 -13.77 4.13 13.58
N GLU A 132 -14.98 4.05 14.11
CA GLU A 132 -15.34 3.00 15.09
C GLU A 132 -15.29 1.61 14.45
N LEU A 133 -15.80 1.45 13.23
CA LEU A 133 -15.67 0.18 12.49
C LEU A 133 -14.20 -0.21 12.31
N PHE A 134 -13.34 0.72 11.87
CA PHE A 134 -11.91 0.46 11.71
C PHE A 134 -11.27 0.02 13.03
N LYS A 135 -11.60 0.71 14.14
CA LYS A 135 -11.15 0.35 15.49
C LYS A 135 -11.58 -1.07 15.87
N GLN A 136 -12.84 -1.43 15.64
CA GLN A 136 -13.37 -2.76 15.95
C GLN A 136 -12.74 -3.85 15.07
N LEU A 137 -12.51 -3.58 13.78
CA LEU A 137 -11.79 -4.47 12.86
C LEU A 137 -10.37 -4.74 13.39
N MET A 138 -9.63 -3.70 13.76
CA MET A 138 -8.29 -3.86 14.32
C MET A 138 -8.31 -4.57 15.67
N TYR A 139 -9.32 -4.33 16.52
CA TYR A 139 -9.47 -5.00 17.80
C TYR A 139 -9.67 -6.52 17.64
N VAL A 140 -10.51 -6.92 16.69
CA VAL A 140 -10.73 -8.32 16.33
C VAL A 140 -9.42 -8.98 15.87
N LEU A 141 -8.67 -8.33 14.98
CA LEU A 141 -7.36 -8.83 14.54
C LEU A 141 -6.32 -8.88 15.67
N GLY A 142 -6.28 -7.86 16.54
CA GLY A 142 -5.34 -7.77 17.64
C GLY A 142 -5.41 -8.95 18.61
N TYR A 143 -6.61 -9.51 18.83
CA TYR A 143 -6.74 -10.75 19.60
C TYR A 143 -6.02 -11.94 18.94
N HIS A 144 -6.02 -12.03 17.60
CA HIS A 144 -5.29 -13.07 16.89
C HIS A 144 -3.79 -12.81 16.81
N MET A 145 -3.37 -11.53 16.84
CA MET A 145 -1.97 -11.14 17.01
C MET A 145 -1.42 -11.51 18.40
N THR A 146 -2.29 -11.70 19.39
CA THR A 146 -1.92 -12.09 20.77
C THR A 146 -2.20 -13.57 21.06
N GLY A 147 -2.54 -14.37 20.04
CA GLY A 147 -2.69 -15.81 20.16
C GLY A 147 -4.03 -16.31 20.70
N LYS A 148 -5.14 -15.58 20.44
CA LYS A 148 -6.51 -16.00 20.81
C LYS A 148 -6.83 -17.46 20.46
N ILE A 149 -6.39 -17.92 19.29
CA ILE A 149 -6.54 -19.33 18.88
C ILE A 149 -5.17 -20.00 19.01
N PRO A 150 -5.05 -21.12 19.76
CA PRO A 150 -3.81 -21.86 19.84
C PRO A 150 -3.28 -22.22 18.46
N ASN A 151 -1.97 -22.09 18.27
CA ASN A 151 -1.25 -22.41 17.03
C ASN A 151 -1.58 -21.56 15.80
N ILE A 152 -2.43 -20.53 15.91
CA ILE A 152 -2.71 -19.60 14.80
C ILE A 152 -2.29 -18.20 15.23
N PHE A 153 -1.42 -17.60 14.42
CA PHE A 153 -0.95 -16.23 14.61
C PHE A 153 -1.25 -15.42 13.35
N ILE A 154 -1.74 -14.19 13.54
CA ILE A 154 -1.92 -13.23 12.44
C ILE A 154 -0.97 -12.06 12.70
N GLN A 155 -0.22 -11.65 11.68
CA GLN A 155 0.48 -10.36 11.66
C GLN A 155 -0.19 -9.48 10.62
N THR A 156 -0.72 -8.33 11.04
CA THR A 156 -1.37 -7.38 10.14
C THR A 156 -0.37 -6.34 9.64
N LEU A 157 -0.43 -6.04 8.34
CA LEU A 157 0.23 -4.91 7.69
C LEU A 157 -0.83 -4.03 7.02
N LEU A 158 -0.94 -2.77 7.43
CA LEU A 158 -1.81 -1.80 6.77
C LEU A 158 -1.02 -1.07 5.69
N SER A 159 -1.47 -1.10 4.45
CA SER A 159 -0.95 -0.27 3.36
C SER A 159 -2.01 0.69 2.86
N GLY A 160 -1.66 1.97 2.75
CA GLY A 160 -2.62 3.01 2.37
C GLY A 160 -1.97 4.39 2.39
N THR A 161 -2.76 5.45 2.26
CA THR A 161 -2.27 6.84 2.19
C THR A 161 -2.61 7.71 3.39
N ALA A 162 -3.34 7.19 4.39
CA ALA A 162 -3.88 7.97 5.51
C ALA A 162 -3.41 7.47 6.89
N PRO A 163 -2.09 7.38 7.15
CA PRO A 163 -1.57 6.76 8.37
C PRO A 163 -2.06 7.47 9.65
N GLN A 164 -2.19 8.80 9.62
CA GLN A 164 -2.67 9.57 10.78
C GLN A 164 -4.14 9.26 11.11
N ASP A 165 -4.98 9.04 10.11
CA ASP A 165 -6.38 8.67 10.34
C ASP A 165 -6.50 7.29 10.97
N ALA A 166 -5.65 6.33 10.58
CA ALA A 166 -5.58 5.03 11.23
C ALA A 166 -5.11 5.13 12.69
N ILE A 167 -4.07 5.92 12.96
CA ILE A 167 -3.56 6.13 14.33
C ILE A 167 -4.66 6.75 15.21
N ARG A 168 -5.32 7.80 14.75
CA ARG A 168 -6.40 8.46 15.47
C ARG A 168 -7.61 7.57 15.71
N ALA A 169 -8.00 6.78 14.71
CA ALA A 169 -9.10 5.83 14.86
C ALA A 169 -8.80 4.76 15.93
N MET A 170 -7.52 4.46 16.16
CA MET A 170 -7.07 3.48 17.14
C MET A 170 -6.91 4.04 18.56
N GLU A 171 -6.99 5.36 18.78
CA GLU A 171 -6.82 5.94 20.11
C GLU A 171 -8.16 6.09 20.88
N PRO A 172 -8.20 5.76 22.18
CA PRO A 172 -7.30 4.86 22.89
C PRO A 172 -7.68 3.40 22.59
N SER A 173 -6.69 2.56 22.30
CA SER A 173 -6.84 1.10 22.23
C SER A 173 -5.59 0.43 22.82
N THR A 174 -5.71 -0.86 23.15
CA THR A 174 -4.60 -1.66 23.67
C THR A 174 -3.56 -2.03 22.63
N TYR A 175 -3.79 -1.70 21.35
CA TYR A 175 -2.91 -2.04 20.24
C TYR A 175 -2.40 -0.75 19.59
N SER A 176 -1.11 -0.67 19.26
CA SER A 176 -0.55 0.46 18.53
C SER A 176 -0.43 0.16 17.04
N CYS A 177 -0.60 1.20 16.23
CA CYS A 177 -0.30 1.18 14.81
C CYS A 177 0.97 2.00 14.58
N GLU A 178 2.09 1.31 14.35
CA GLU A 178 3.36 1.96 14.08
C GLU A 178 3.51 2.22 12.57
N PRO A 179 3.59 3.48 12.14
CA PRO A 179 3.76 3.81 10.73
C PRO A 179 5.21 3.54 10.28
N LEU A 180 5.35 2.72 9.24
CA LEU A 180 6.63 2.49 8.59
C LEU A 180 6.94 3.66 7.63
N ASP A 181 8.17 4.18 7.73
CA ASP A 181 8.64 5.21 6.80
C ASP A 181 9.09 4.57 5.48
N LEU A 182 8.46 4.97 4.38
CA LEU A 182 8.77 4.49 3.03
C LEU A 182 9.32 5.67 2.22
N PRO A 183 10.65 5.86 2.17
CA PRO A 183 11.25 6.98 1.48
C PRO A 183 11.03 6.86 -0.04
N LEU A 184 11.09 8.01 -0.72
CA LEU A 184 11.21 8.03 -2.18
C LEU A 184 12.52 7.36 -2.62
N LEU A 185 12.56 6.86 -3.85
CA LEU A 185 13.74 6.21 -4.40
C LEU A 185 14.90 7.21 -4.46
N SER A 186 16.03 6.83 -3.86
CA SER A 186 17.28 7.58 -4.00
C SER A 186 17.75 7.56 -5.45
N LEU A 187 18.70 8.43 -5.81
CA LEU A 187 19.30 8.37 -7.15
C LEU A 187 20.00 7.03 -7.37
N GLU A 188 20.69 6.51 -6.35
CA GLU A 188 21.34 5.20 -6.37
C GLU A 188 20.35 4.08 -6.67
N SER A 189 19.23 4.02 -5.94
CA SER A 189 18.20 2.99 -6.19
C SER A 189 17.60 3.10 -7.60
N ARG A 190 17.41 4.31 -8.13
CA ARG A 190 16.93 4.50 -9.51
C ARG A 190 17.94 4.01 -10.55
N LEU A 191 19.23 4.23 -10.31
CA LEU A 191 20.32 3.72 -11.15
C LEU A 191 20.41 2.20 -11.07
N ASP A 192 20.24 1.61 -9.89
CA ASP A 192 20.27 0.16 -9.70
C ASP A 192 19.11 -0.52 -10.44
N ILE A 193 17.91 0.05 -10.38
CA ILE A 193 16.77 -0.48 -11.15
C ILE A 193 17.04 -0.39 -12.66
N MET A 194 17.58 0.75 -13.14
CA MET A 194 17.98 0.88 -14.55
C MET A 194 19.05 -0.16 -14.93
N ARG A 195 20.02 -0.40 -14.04
CA ARG A 195 21.08 -1.40 -14.22
C ARG A 195 20.51 -2.81 -14.27
N GLU A 196 19.48 -3.12 -13.48
CA GLU A 196 18.81 -4.43 -13.51
C GLU A 196 18.19 -4.68 -14.90
N PHE A 197 17.50 -3.69 -15.49
CA PHE A 197 16.98 -3.79 -16.86
C PHE A 197 18.10 -4.00 -17.89
N ALA A 198 19.20 -3.28 -17.77
CA ALA A 198 20.37 -3.43 -18.66
C ALA A 198 21.00 -4.82 -18.53
N THR A 199 21.26 -5.27 -17.31
CA THR A 199 21.92 -6.55 -16.98
C THR A 199 21.08 -7.73 -17.45
N ASN A 200 19.76 -7.68 -17.25
CA ASN A 200 18.84 -8.72 -17.71
C ASN A 200 18.76 -8.84 -19.25
N HIS A 201 19.37 -7.91 -19.99
CA HIS A 201 19.43 -7.88 -21.45
C HIS A 201 20.87 -7.87 -21.99
N ASP A 202 21.84 -8.30 -21.17
CA ASP A 202 23.26 -8.39 -21.53
C ASP A 202 23.88 -7.05 -21.96
N VAL A 203 23.36 -5.92 -21.45
CA VAL A 203 23.88 -4.58 -21.75
C VAL A 203 24.84 -4.14 -20.66
N SER A 204 26.08 -3.81 -21.07
CA SER A 204 27.11 -3.31 -20.16
C SER A 204 26.85 -1.86 -19.73
N ASP A 205 27.21 -1.54 -18.48
CA ASP A 205 27.15 -0.20 -17.91
C ASP A 205 27.87 0.86 -18.75
N CYS A 206 28.93 0.49 -19.49
CA CYS A 206 29.66 1.42 -20.35
C CYS A 206 28.80 2.03 -21.48
N VAL A 207 27.68 1.40 -21.84
CA VAL A 207 26.76 1.86 -22.89
C VAL A 207 25.93 3.06 -22.43
N TRP A 208 25.43 3.00 -21.20
CA TRP A 208 24.37 3.91 -20.73
C TRP A 208 24.82 4.80 -19.57
N VAL A 209 25.68 4.35 -18.66
CA VAL A 209 26.15 5.13 -17.51
C VAL A 209 26.85 6.44 -17.92
N PRO A 210 27.65 6.51 -19.00
CA PRO A 210 28.23 7.79 -19.42
C PRO A 210 27.21 8.81 -19.97
N LYS A 211 25.94 8.43 -20.16
CA LYS A 211 24.90 9.29 -20.74
C LYS A 211 24.26 10.14 -19.65
N ILE A 212 24.80 11.34 -19.43
CA ILE A 212 24.33 12.30 -18.41
C ILE A 212 22.81 12.53 -18.47
N TRP A 213 22.21 12.57 -19.67
CA TRP A 213 20.77 12.80 -19.81
C TRP A 213 19.91 11.64 -19.26
N ILE A 214 20.43 10.40 -19.20
CA ILE A 214 19.73 9.28 -18.52
C ILE A 214 19.65 9.57 -17.03
N HIS A 215 20.77 10.01 -16.44
CA HIS A 215 20.84 10.36 -15.03
C HIS A 215 19.88 11.51 -14.72
N GLN A 216 19.79 12.50 -15.62
CA GLN A 216 18.84 13.60 -15.49
C GLN A 216 17.39 13.11 -15.56
N LEU A 217 17.03 12.25 -16.52
CA LEU A 217 15.67 11.69 -16.60
C LEU A 217 15.30 10.91 -15.33
N LEU A 218 16.22 10.08 -14.83
CA LEU A 218 16.03 9.35 -13.58
C LEU A 218 15.86 10.32 -12.41
N LEU A 219 16.67 11.39 -12.35
CA LEU A 219 16.58 12.42 -11.32
C LEU A 219 15.22 13.13 -11.35
N ASP A 220 14.74 13.48 -12.53
CA ASP A 220 13.49 14.22 -12.77
C ASP A 220 12.23 13.43 -12.40
N THR A 221 12.31 12.12 -12.19
CA THR A 221 11.22 11.34 -11.60
C THR A 221 10.93 11.73 -10.14
N GLY A 222 11.82 12.51 -9.50
CA GLY A 222 11.69 12.93 -8.11
C GLY A 222 11.76 11.78 -7.10
N GLY A 223 12.16 10.58 -7.54
CA GLY A 223 12.18 9.37 -6.71
C GLY A 223 10.82 8.67 -6.58
N LEU A 224 9.76 9.15 -7.24
CA LEU A 224 8.45 8.50 -7.19
C LEU A 224 8.47 7.19 -8.01
N PRO A 225 8.22 6.02 -7.40
CA PRO A 225 8.26 4.74 -8.12
C PRO A 225 7.34 4.71 -9.35
N ARG A 226 6.15 5.33 -9.25
CA ARG A 226 5.20 5.38 -10.36
C ARG A 226 5.67 6.29 -11.51
N ALA A 227 6.37 7.37 -11.21
CA ALA A 227 6.97 8.22 -12.26
C ALA A 227 8.10 7.48 -12.98
N LEU A 228 8.92 6.72 -12.24
CA LEU A 228 9.97 5.88 -12.79
C LEU A 228 9.40 4.78 -13.69
N GLU A 229 8.31 4.13 -13.29
CA GLU A 229 7.62 3.12 -14.10
C GLU A 229 7.11 3.69 -15.43
N TYR A 230 6.50 4.89 -15.41
CA TYR A 230 6.07 5.56 -16.63
C TYR A 230 7.24 5.98 -17.52
N LEU A 231 8.32 6.48 -16.93
CA LEU A 231 9.55 6.76 -17.67
C LEU A 231 10.06 5.50 -18.38
N PHE A 232 10.16 4.37 -17.68
CA PHE A 232 10.59 3.11 -18.27
C PHE A 232 9.60 2.56 -19.30
N THR A 233 8.30 2.78 -19.12
CA THR A 233 7.30 2.42 -20.15
C THR A 233 7.51 3.22 -21.44
N GLU A 234 7.87 4.50 -21.33
CA GLU A 234 8.18 5.34 -22.49
C GLU A 234 9.52 4.96 -23.13
N LEU A 235 10.54 4.63 -22.33
CA LEU A 235 11.86 4.24 -22.85
C LEU A 235 11.88 2.83 -23.43
N PHE A 236 11.21 1.87 -22.79
CA PHE A 236 11.29 0.45 -23.08
C PHE A 236 10.01 -0.12 -23.70
N GLY A 237 9.02 0.71 -24.00
CA GLY A 237 7.72 0.28 -24.50
C GLY A 237 6.82 -0.34 -23.43
N GLN A 238 5.55 -0.56 -23.80
CA GLN A 238 4.56 -1.17 -22.91
C GLN A 238 5.00 -2.56 -22.47
N LYS A 239 4.84 -2.86 -21.17
CA LYS A 239 5.30 -4.13 -20.57
C LYS A 239 6.80 -4.39 -20.75
N PHE A 240 7.57 -3.32 -21.03
CA PHE A 240 9.02 -3.36 -21.19
C PHE A 240 9.51 -4.29 -22.31
N THR A 241 8.81 -4.33 -23.45
CA THR A 241 9.13 -5.23 -24.58
C THR A 241 10.32 -4.78 -25.43
N ASN A 242 10.68 -3.50 -25.39
CA ASN A 242 11.65 -2.87 -26.29
C ASN A 242 12.95 -2.47 -25.58
N ILE A 243 13.27 -3.08 -24.44
CA ILE A 243 14.47 -2.76 -23.64
C ILE A 243 15.75 -2.88 -24.49
N LYS A 244 15.90 -4.00 -25.23
CA LYS A 244 17.07 -4.24 -26.08
C LYS A 244 17.18 -3.20 -27.20
N GLU A 245 16.08 -2.91 -27.88
CA GLU A 245 16.02 -1.91 -28.95
C GLU A 245 16.44 -0.52 -28.43
N PHE A 246 15.96 -0.14 -27.24
CA PHE A 246 16.35 1.11 -26.59
C PHE A 246 17.87 1.21 -26.42
N PHE A 247 18.52 0.20 -25.83
CA PHE A 247 19.96 0.22 -25.62
C PHE A 247 20.76 0.17 -26.92
N GLU A 248 20.31 -0.59 -27.93
CA GLU A 248 20.92 -0.56 -29.26
C GLU A 248 20.83 0.83 -29.91
N ASN A 249 19.70 1.52 -29.74
CA ASN A 249 19.51 2.88 -30.24
C ASN A 249 20.44 3.87 -29.52
N LEU A 250 20.74 3.65 -28.24
CA LEU A 250 21.73 4.44 -27.49
C LEU A 250 23.15 4.31 -28.04
N GLU A 251 23.57 3.10 -28.39
CA GLU A 251 24.87 2.85 -29.01
C GLU A 251 24.96 3.52 -30.39
N LYS A 252 23.90 3.38 -31.19
CA LYS A 252 23.75 3.99 -32.52
C LYS A 252 23.56 5.52 -32.48
N ARG A 253 23.51 6.12 -31.28
CA ARG A 253 23.30 7.57 -31.06
C ARG A 253 22.02 8.10 -31.72
N ILE A 254 20.99 7.28 -31.78
CA ILE A 254 19.68 7.69 -32.31
C ILE A 254 19.05 8.68 -31.32
N PRO A 255 18.56 9.85 -31.79
CA PRO A 255 17.91 10.82 -30.94
C PRO A 255 16.67 10.22 -30.25
N ILE A 256 16.49 10.59 -29.01
CA ILE A 256 15.36 10.14 -28.20
C ILE A 256 14.19 11.12 -28.37
N PRO A 257 12.93 10.63 -28.35
CA PRO A 257 11.78 11.51 -28.50
C PRO A 257 11.77 12.63 -27.46
N SER A 258 11.64 13.88 -27.93
CA SER A 258 11.48 15.06 -27.06
C SER A 258 10.15 15.05 -26.29
N THR A 259 9.26 14.09 -26.56
CA THR A 259 7.93 13.96 -25.97
C THR A 259 7.89 13.18 -24.66
N ILE A 260 8.99 12.53 -24.24
CA ILE A 260 9.01 11.67 -23.04
C ILE A 260 8.46 12.41 -21.81
N TYR A 261 8.97 13.61 -21.53
CA TYR A 261 8.50 14.39 -20.38
C TYR A 261 7.00 14.69 -20.44
N ALA A 262 6.50 15.07 -21.62
CA ALA A 262 5.08 15.38 -21.80
C ALA A 262 4.21 14.14 -21.60
N ASN A 263 4.65 12.98 -22.08
CA ASN A 263 3.94 11.71 -21.94
C ASN A 263 3.91 11.26 -20.48
N VAL A 264 5.08 11.18 -19.83
CA VAL A 264 5.20 10.81 -18.40
C VAL A 264 4.36 11.76 -17.53
N THR A 265 4.45 13.07 -17.76
CA THR A 265 3.65 14.07 -17.00
C THR A 265 2.16 13.87 -17.20
N ASN A 266 1.73 13.56 -18.43
CA ASN A 266 0.32 13.32 -18.72
C ASN A 266 -0.19 12.05 -18.03
N ASP A 267 0.61 10.99 -17.97
CA ASP A 267 0.22 9.74 -17.33
C ASP A 267 0.19 9.83 -15.81
N ILE A 268 1.16 10.53 -15.20
CA ILE A 268 1.10 10.92 -13.78
C ILE A 268 -0.18 11.72 -13.51
N ASN A 269 -0.49 12.71 -14.35
CA ASN A 269 -1.69 13.50 -14.20
C ASN A 269 -2.98 12.68 -14.34
N LYS A 270 -3.04 11.69 -15.24
CA LYS A 270 -4.19 10.79 -15.36
C LYS A 270 -4.34 9.92 -14.11
N ALA A 271 -3.24 9.37 -13.60
CA ALA A 271 -3.25 8.49 -12.44
C ALA A 271 -3.70 9.21 -11.17
N TYR A 272 -3.16 10.41 -10.92
CA TYR A 272 -3.38 11.13 -9.66
C TYR A 272 -4.38 12.29 -9.76
N LYS A 273 -4.90 12.57 -10.97
CA LYS A 273 -5.84 13.68 -11.25
C LYS A 273 -5.35 15.05 -10.77
N ILE A 274 -4.03 15.28 -10.80
CA ILE A 274 -3.35 16.45 -10.21
C ILE A 274 -3.94 17.77 -10.73
N LYS A 275 -4.03 17.93 -12.06
CA LYS A 275 -4.57 19.15 -12.69
C LYS A 275 -6.05 19.37 -12.35
N ALA A 276 -6.83 18.30 -12.21
CA ALA A 276 -8.24 18.42 -11.85
C ALA A 276 -8.39 18.86 -10.39
N TYR A 277 -7.62 18.25 -9.48
CA TYR A 277 -7.58 18.64 -8.07
C TYR A 277 -7.14 20.10 -7.91
N ALA A 278 -6.03 20.51 -8.54
CA ALA A 278 -5.52 21.87 -8.45
C ALA A 278 -6.49 22.93 -9.00
N ARG A 279 -7.30 22.59 -10.01
CA ARG A 279 -8.34 23.49 -10.54
C ARG A 279 -9.52 23.67 -9.58
N ASN A 280 -9.84 22.63 -8.81
CA ASN A 280 -10.95 22.64 -7.86
C ASN A 280 -10.56 23.25 -6.51
N HIS A 281 -9.28 23.19 -6.14
CA HIS A 281 -8.73 23.68 -4.87
C HIS A 281 -7.66 24.77 -5.09
N LYS A 282 -7.98 25.80 -5.90
CA LYS A 282 -6.98 26.80 -6.31
C LYS A 282 -6.38 27.56 -5.13
N ILE A 283 -7.21 27.94 -4.15
CA ILE A 283 -6.77 28.74 -3.00
C ILE A 283 -5.80 27.92 -2.16
N LEU A 284 -6.16 26.67 -1.87
CA LEU A 284 -5.29 25.69 -1.21
C LEU A 284 -3.92 25.54 -1.91
N ILE A 285 -3.91 25.35 -3.22
CA ILE A 285 -2.65 25.21 -3.98
C ILE A 285 -1.81 26.49 -3.91
N TYR A 286 -2.43 27.67 -4.01
CA TYR A 286 -1.70 28.93 -3.87
C TYR A 286 -1.11 29.12 -2.48
N GLU A 287 -1.84 28.73 -1.43
CA GLU A 287 -1.32 28.78 -0.07
C GLU A 287 -0.11 27.85 0.11
N LEU A 288 -0.19 26.61 -0.39
CA LEU A 288 0.93 25.66 -0.32
C LEU A 288 2.17 26.17 -1.06
N ILE A 289 1.98 26.75 -2.26
CA ILE A 289 3.06 27.34 -3.04
C ILE A 289 3.63 28.57 -2.31
N TYR A 290 2.77 29.43 -1.77
CA TYR A 290 3.16 30.62 -1.04
C TYR A 290 3.98 30.28 0.20
N ARG A 291 3.51 29.32 1.03
CA ARG A 291 4.24 28.82 2.19
C ARG A 291 5.61 28.26 1.82
N ASN A 292 5.70 27.52 0.71
CA ASN A 292 6.98 27.01 0.19
C ASN A 292 7.93 28.13 -0.23
N ILE A 293 7.47 29.07 -1.06
CA ILE A 293 8.28 30.20 -1.56
C ILE A 293 8.77 31.07 -0.41
N MET A 294 7.89 31.35 0.55
CA MET A 294 8.19 32.19 1.71
C MET A 294 8.90 31.43 2.83
N VAL A 295 9.13 30.12 2.66
CA VAL A 295 9.80 29.26 3.64
C VAL A 295 9.10 29.31 5.01
N ILE A 296 7.76 29.35 4.99
CA ILE A 296 6.93 29.41 6.19
C ILE A 296 6.96 28.04 6.86
N GLU A 297 7.43 28.01 8.11
CA GLU A 297 7.39 26.80 8.93
C GLU A 297 5.93 26.44 9.22
N SER A 298 5.56 25.18 9.00
CA SER A 298 4.19 24.72 9.15
C SER A 298 4.10 23.50 10.07
N ASP A 299 3.02 23.43 10.84
CA ASP A 299 2.67 22.25 11.64
C ASP A 299 1.60 21.42 10.91
N MET A 300 1.59 20.10 11.10
CA MET A 300 0.60 19.23 10.42
C MET A 300 -0.84 19.56 10.82
N SER A 301 -1.03 20.19 11.99
CA SER A 301 -2.31 20.66 12.47
C SER A 301 -2.74 22.02 11.90
N ASP A 302 -1.89 22.72 11.15
CA ASP A 302 -2.23 24.00 10.54
C ASP A 302 -3.44 23.85 9.60
N GLU A 303 -4.41 24.72 9.81
CA GLU A 303 -5.57 24.87 8.93
C GLU A 303 -5.17 25.65 7.68
N LEU A 304 -5.67 25.18 6.53
CA LEU A 304 -5.46 25.82 5.24
C LEU A 304 -6.70 26.64 4.88
N GLN A 305 -6.47 27.88 4.43
CA GLN A 305 -7.52 28.76 3.99
C GLN A 305 -8.00 28.38 2.58
N ASP A 306 -8.77 27.30 2.44
CA ASP A 306 -9.41 26.92 1.16
C ASP A 306 -10.84 27.50 0.99
N GLY A 307 -11.24 28.48 1.82
CA GLY A 307 -12.65 28.90 1.91
C GLY A 307 -13.59 27.82 2.48
N ASN A 308 -13.06 26.64 2.80
CA ASN A 308 -13.71 25.55 3.51
C ASN A 308 -12.84 25.24 4.75
N SER A 309 -13.28 25.68 5.93
CA SER A 309 -12.46 25.79 7.15
C SER A 309 -12.16 24.45 7.86
N THR A 310 -11.99 23.36 7.12
CA THR A 310 -11.81 22.01 7.70
C THR A 310 -10.64 21.21 7.14
N GLU A 311 -9.98 21.70 6.08
CA GLU A 311 -8.81 21.03 5.52
C GLU A 311 -7.52 21.46 6.26
N LYS A 312 -6.78 20.46 6.76
CA LYS A 312 -5.50 20.63 7.46
C LYS A 312 -4.37 20.07 6.62
N LEU A 313 -3.13 20.49 6.89
CA LEU A 313 -1.95 19.98 6.18
C LEU A 313 -1.81 18.45 6.26
N GLU A 314 -2.16 17.84 7.39
CA GLU A 314 -2.20 16.38 7.56
C GLU A 314 -3.14 15.66 6.57
N HIS A 315 -4.22 16.29 6.09
CA HIS A 315 -5.11 15.67 5.10
C HIS A 315 -4.50 15.70 3.68
N LEU A 316 -3.55 16.61 3.44
CA LEU A 316 -2.78 16.68 2.20
C LEU A 316 -1.54 15.79 2.23
N GLU A 317 -1.09 15.39 3.41
CA GLU A 317 -0.03 14.42 3.59
C GLU A 317 -0.48 13.04 3.08
N ARG A 318 -0.31 12.82 1.78
CA ARG A 318 -0.35 11.49 1.20
C ARG A 318 1.06 10.91 1.30
N ASP A 319 1.18 9.81 2.05
CA ASP A 319 2.41 9.01 2.13
C ASP A 319 3.60 9.70 2.79
N ARG A 320 3.37 10.66 3.71
CA ARG A 320 4.43 11.42 4.40
C ARG A 320 5.26 12.35 3.53
N HIS A 321 4.90 12.47 2.25
CA HIS A 321 5.63 13.29 1.27
C HIS A 321 4.93 14.61 1.06
N LEU A 322 4.85 15.41 2.12
CA LEU A 322 4.55 16.84 1.99
C LEU A 322 5.85 17.62 2.18
N ILE A 323 6.35 18.20 1.09
CA ILE A 323 7.54 19.06 1.12
C ILE A 323 7.07 20.43 1.59
N LEU A 324 7.03 20.61 2.90
CA LEU A 324 6.98 21.90 3.58
C LEU A 324 8.09 21.93 4.62
N ARG A 325 8.63 23.12 4.89
CA ARG A 325 9.55 23.29 6.01
C ARG A 325 8.76 22.99 7.29
N LYS A 326 9.10 21.90 7.96
CA LYS A 326 8.47 21.50 9.22
C LYS A 326 8.99 22.40 10.33
N LEU A 327 8.10 22.79 11.25
CA LEU A 327 8.53 23.30 12.56
C LEU A 327 9.38 22.21 13.23
N GLU A 328 10.64 22.52 13.55
CA GLU A 328 11.48 21.57 14.31
C GLU A 328 10.81 21.28 15.65
N GLY A 329 10.53 20.00 15.90
CA GLY A 329 9.78 19.58 17.08
C GLY A 329 10.48 19.99 18.37
N LYS A 330 9.80 20.78 19.20
CA LYS A 330 9.99 20.69 20.65
C LYS A 330 9.62 19.25 21.04
N ILE A 331 10.62 18.48 21.45
CA ILE A 331 10.46 17.19 22.11
C ILE A 331 9.44 17.40 23.25
N LYS A 332 8.22 16.87 23.08
CA LYS A 332 7.28 16.74 24.18
C LYS A 332 7.73 15.52 24.99
N PHE A 333 8.25 15.79 26.19
CA PHE A 333 8.56 14.81 27.22
C PHE A 333 7.29 14.13 27.74
#